data_AF-A0A227P9D9-F1
#
_entry.id   AF-A0A227P9D9-F1
#
_cell.length_a   1.000
_cell.length_b   1.000
_cell.length_c   1.000
_cell.angle_alpha   90.00
_cell.angle_beta   90.00
_cell.angle_gamma   90.00
#
_symmetry.space_group_name_H-M   'P 1'
#
loop_
_entity.id
_entity.type
_entity.pdbx_description
1 polymer ?
#
loop_
_entity_poly.entity_id
_entity_poly.type
_entity_poly.pdbx_seq_one_letter_code
_entity_poly.pdbx_strand_id
1 'polypeptide(L)'
;MLGIVSNDTKTKLGNDFYDIFYAQYSKLKINTNKIVTVQEELTFGRTTKITILIDGEIIQEFISRPDEDFLKYMADDAASKAFKYFKDIEKQNKIITQY
;
A
#
# COMPACT_ATOMS: atom_id res chain seq x y z
N MET A 1 -17.18 -4.73 -0.25
CA MET A 1 -16.38 -5.22 0.90
C MET A 1 -15.07 -4.47 0.85
N LEU A 2 -14.61 -3.94 1.99
CA LEU A 2 -13.31 -3.28 2.05
C LEU A 2 -12.23 -4.33 1.74
N GLY A 3 -11.31 -4.02 0.82
CA GLY A 3 -10.23 -4.94 0.47
C GLY A 3 -9.42 -5.36 1.70
N ILE A 4 -8.89 -6.58 1.71
CA ILE A 4 -8.05 -7.07 2.80
C ILE A 4 -6.68 -6.40 2.67
N VAL A 5 -6.20 -5.82 3.78
CA VAL A 5 -4.84 -5.28 3.89
C VAL A 5 -4.05 -6.18 4.85
N SER A 6 -3.00 -6.84 4.34
CA SER A 6 -2.09 -7.67 5.14
C SER A 6 -0.93 -6.85 5.68
N ASN A 7 -0.57 -7.11 6.95
CA ASN A 7 0.58 -6.53 7.62
C ASN A 7 1.70 -7.58 7.73
N ASP A 8 2.69 -7.46 6.86
CA ASP A 8 3.87 -8.32 6.82
C ASP A 8 5.12 -7.56 7.32
N THR A 9 4.91 -6.62 8.26
CA THR A 9 5.97 -5.84 8.90
C THR A 9 6.43 -6.46 10.22
N LYS A 10 7.68 -6.22 10.59
CA LYS A 10 8.34 -6.85 11.76
C LYS A 10 8.80 -5.81 12.78
N THR A 11 9.17 -4.63 12.34
CA THR A 11 9.68 -3.57 13.20
C THR A 11 8.57 -2.63 13.68
N LYS A 12 8.86 -1.85 14.73
CA LYS A 12 7.96 -0.76 15.15
C LYS A 12 7.74 0.25 14.03
N LEU A 13 8.78 0.59 13.29
CA LEU A 13 8.70 1.56 12.20
C LEU A 13 7.80 1.07 11.05
N GLY A 14 7.92 -0.22 10.71
CA GLY A 14 7.04 -0.84 9.72
C GLY A 14 5.58 -0.88 10.18
N ASN A 15 5.32 -1.22 11.45
CA ASN A 15 3.97 -1.22 12.01
C ASN A 15 3.37 0.20 12.07
N ASP A 16 4.15 1.19 12.50
CA ASP A 16 3.72 2.58 12.53
C ASP A 16 3.36 3.06 11.11
N PHE A 17 4.14 2.69 10.09
CA PHE A 17 3.78 2.94 8.69
C PHE A 17 2.49 2.22 8.26
N TYR A 18 2.34 0.93 8.60
CA TYR A 18 1.17 0.14 8.27
C TYR A 18 -0.11 0.80 8.79
N ASP A 19 -0.12 1.25 10.04
CA ASP A 19 -1.29 1.89 10.65
C ASP A 19 -1.68 3.19 9.92
N ILE A 20 -0.68 4.02 9.59
CA ILE A 20 -0.89 5.26 8.85
C ILE A 20 -1.42 4.96 7.44
N PHE A 21 -0.79 4.03 6.73
CA PHE A 21 -1.21 3.61 5.39
C PHE A 21 -2.63 3.05 5.40
N TYR A 22 -2.94 2.13 6.33
CA TYR A 22 -4.26 1.53 6.45
C TYR A 22 -5.33 2.59 6.71
N ALA A 23 -5.05 3.58 7.55
CA ALA A 23 -5.96 4.69 7.80
C ALA A 23 -6.21 5.54 6.54
N GLN A 24 -5.19 5.83 5.75
CA GLN A 24 -5.37 6.58 4.49
C GLN A 24 -6.09 5.74 3.43
N TYR A 25 -5.69 4.48 3.26
CA TYR A 25 -6.31 3.56 2.32
C TYR A 25 -7.79 3.35 2.60
N SER A 26 -8.17 3.16 3.87
CA SER A 26 -9.56 2.94 4.29
C SER A 26 -10.49 4.12 3.96
N LYS A 27 -9.97 5.36 3.97
CA LYS A 27 -10.75 6.56 3.60
C LYS A 27 -11.16 6.57 2.13
N LEU A 28 -10.41 5.89 1.26
CA LEU A 28 -10.67 5.83 -0.17
C LEU A 28 -11.88 4.94 -0.52
N LYS A 29 -12.37 4.13 0.44
CA LYS A 29 -13.56 3.26 0.29
C LYS A 29 -13.51 2.39 -0.98
N ILE A 30 -12.32 1.86 -1.29
CA ILE A 30 -12.11 1.00 -2.46
C ILE A 30 -12.81 -0.33 -2.22
N ASN A 31 -13.69 -0.72 -3.15
CA ASN A 31 -14.33 -2.02 -3.17
C ASN A 31 -13.55 -2.95 -4.10
N THR A 32 -12.71 -3.81 -3.53
CA THR A 32 -11.88 -4.76 -4.29
C THR A 32 -11.79 -6.08 -3.56
N ASN A 33 -11.61 -7.18 -4.30
CA ASN A 33 -11.30 -8.50 -3.76
C ASN A 33 -9.79 -8.78 -3.74
N LYS A 34 -8.98 -7.88 -4.29
CA LYS A 34 -7.52 -7.99 -4.32
C LYS A 34 -6.93 -7.75 -2.93
N ILE A 35 -5.82 -8.42 -2.64
CA ILE A 35 -5.13 -8.29 -1.36
C ILE A 35 -4.05 -7.21 -1.49
N VAL A 36 -4.08 -6.23 -0.60
CA VAL A 36 -3.01 -5.23 -0.46
C VAL A 36 -2.07 -5.71 0.64
N THR A 37 -0.78 -5.84 0.38
CA THR A 37 0.22 -6.29 1.37
C THR A 37 1.22 -5.20 1.64
N VAL A 38 1.42 -4.86 2.91
CA VAL A 38 2.53 -3.99 3.35
C VAL A 38 3.62 -4.91 3.88
N GLN A 39 4.68 -5.07 3.09
CA GLN A 39 5.80 -5.96 3.40
C GLN A 39 7.02 -5.17 3.86
N GLU A 40 7.71 -5.67 4.88
CA GLU A 40 8.99 -5.12 5.33
C GLU A 40 10.15 -6.10 5.09
N GLU A 41 11.23 -5.59 4.50
CA GLU A 41 12.51 -6.28 4.39
C GLU A 41 13.59 -5.51 5.16
N LEU A 42 14.30 -6.20 6.05
CA LEU A 42 15.45 -5.61 6.75
C LEU A 42 16.59 -5.40 5.75
N THR A 43 17.14 -4.19 5.72
CA THR A 43 18.29 -3.86 4.85
C THR A 43 19.58 -3.76 5.67
N PHE A 44 20.72 -3.60 5.00
CA PHE A 44 22.00 -3.41 5.71
C PHE A 44 21.95 -2.17 6.61
N GLY A 45 22.34 -2.33 7.88
CA GLY A 45 22.32 -1.26 8.88
C GLY A 45 21.05 -1.25 9.72
N ARG A 46 20.53 -0.05 10.02
CA ARG A 46 19.33 0.16 10.87
C ARG A 46 18.12 0.63 10.06
N THR A 47 18.13 0.42 8.75
CA THR A 47 17.05 0.81 7.83
C THR A 47 16.25 -0.40 7.38
N THR A 48 15.00 -0.17 7.00
CA THR A 48 14.15 -1.22 6.43
C THR A 48 13.55 -0.74 5.12
N LYS A 49 13.33 -1.66 4.18
CA LYS A 49 12.61 -1.38 2.95
C LYS A 49 11.16 -1.77 3.17
N ILE A 50 10.25 -0.84 2.87
CA ILE A 50 8.82 -1.08 2.88
C ILE A 50 8.35 -1.20 1.44
N THR A 51 7.59 -2.24 1.14
CA THR A 51 7.03 -2.52 -0.18
C THR A 51 5.52 -2.70 -0.05
N ILE A 52 4.76 -2.01 -0.89
CA ILE A 52 3.32 -2.14 -0.99
C ILE A 52 3.01 -2.96 -2.24
N LEU A 53 2.39 -4.11 -2.04
CA LEU A 53 2.01 -5.03 -3.11
C LEU A 53 0.50 -5.10 -3.25
N ILE A 54 0.01 -5.25 -4.48
CA ILE A 54 -1.39 -5.61 -4.75
C ILE A 54 -1.39 -6.88 -5.60
N ASP A 55 -1.90 -7.98 -5.05
CA ASP A 55 -1.82 -9.33 -5.66
C ASP A 55 -0.41 -9.70 -6.18
N GLY A 56 0.63 -9.27 -5.47
CA GLY A 56 2.03 -9.53 -5.82
C GLY A 56 2.68 -8.50 -6.76
N GLU A 57 1.94 -7.53 -7.30
CA GLU A 57 2.49 -6.42 -8.07
C GLU A 57 2.98 -5.29 -7.16
N ILE A 58 4.22 -4.85 -7.36
CA ILE A 58 4.80 -3.75 -6.58
C ILE A 58 4.19 -2.43 -7.04
N ILE A 59 3.44 -1.79 -6.15
CA ILE A 59 2.85 -0.47 -6.38
C ILE A 59 3.80 0.64 -5.95
N GLN A 60 4.51 0.39 -4.85
CA GLN A 60 5.47 1.32 -4.31
C GLN A 60 6.47 0.61 -3.40
N GLU A 61 7.69 1.10 -3.40
CA GLU A 61 8.72 0.70 -2.46
C GLU A 61 9.57 1.91 -2.04
N PHE A 62 10.09 1.87 -0.82
CA PHE A 62 10.99 2.90 -0.31
C PHE A 62 11.79 2.42 0.92
N ILE A 63 12.89 3.11 1.20
CA ILE A 63 13.64 2.92 2.44
C ILE A 63 13.02 3.78 3.55
N SER A 64 12.59 3.12 4.62
CA SER A 64 11.95 3.72 5.77
C SER A 64 12.90 4.64 6.53
N ARG A 65 12.34 5.69 7.13
CA ARG A 65 13.02 6.64 8.00
C ARG A 65 12.13 6.89 9.21
N PRO A 66 12.68 7.10 10.41
CA PRO A 66 11.91 7.31 11.64
C PRO A 66 11.19 8.66 11.71
N ASP A 67 11.30 9.48 10.66
CA ASP A 67 10.65 10.78 10.57
C ASP A 67 9.15 10.61 10.29
N GLU A 68 8.31 11.11 11.18
CA GLU A 68 6.86 10.90 11.13
C GLU A 68 6.21 11.55 9.90
N ASP A 69 6.66 12.75 9.54
CA ASP A 69 6.14 13.47 8.37
C ASP A 69 6.49 12.74 7.07
N PHE A 70 7.70 12.17 6.99
CA PHE A 70 8.09 11.28 5.92
C PHE A 70 7.18 10.05 5.84
N LEU A 71 6.91 9.37 6.95
CA LEU A 71 6.01 8.20 6.95
C LEU A 71 4.60 8.56 6.49
N LYS A 72 4.06 9.69 6.95
CA LYS A 72 2.74 10.20 6.52
C LYS A 72 2.71 10.51 5.03
N TYR A 73 3.74 11.18 4.52
CA TYR A 73 3.86 11.47 3.10
C TYR A 73 3.90 10.20 2.25
N MET A 74 4.74 9.23 2.64
CA MET A 74 4.85 7.96 1.91
C MET A 74 3.57 7.14 1.98
N ALA A 75 2.84 7.19 3.09
CA ALA A 75 1.56 6.51 3.23
C ALA A 75 0.47 7.12 2.33
N ASP A 76 0.43 8.45 2.23
CA ASP A 76 -0.50 9.17 1.34
C ASP A 76 -0.21 8.90 -0.14
N ASP A 77 1.08 8.94 -0.53
CA ASP A 77 1.51 8.61 -1.89
C ASP A 77 1.19 7.15 -2.26
N ALA A 78 1.44 6.21 -1.34
CA ALA A 78 1.11 4.79 -1.54
C ALA A 78 -0.38 4.54 -1.67
N ALA A 79 -1.19 5.17 -0.82
CA ALA A 79 -2.65 5.08 -0.91
C ALA A 79 -3.17 5.66 -2.23
N SER A 80 -2.61 6.79 -2.67
CA SER A 80 -2.95 7.43 -3.95
C SER A 80 -2.59 6.56 -5.16
N LYS A 81 -1.41 5.91 -5.15
CA LYS A 81 -1.02 4.96 -6.21
C LYS A 81 -1.88 3.71 -6.22
N ALA A 82 -2.20 3.15 -5.04
CA ALA A 82 -3.12 2.03 -4.93
C ALA A 82 -4.51 2.40 -5.47
N PHE A 83 -5.03 3.59 -5.14
CA PHE A 83 -6.30 4.07 -5.69
C PHE A 83 -6.29 4.13 -7.22
N LYS A 84 -5.24 4.72 -7.79
CA LYS A 84 -5.07 4.82 -9.24
C LYS A 84 -5.03 3.44 -9.89
N TYR A 85 -4.25 2.52 -9.32
CA TYR A 85 -4.17 1.14 -9.78
C TYR A 85 -5.55 0.46 -9.87
N PHE A 86 -6.37 0.57 -8.82
CA PHE A 86 -7.72 0.00 -8.84
C PHE A 86 -8.65 0.70 -9.85
N LYS A 87 -8.53 2.03 -10.01
CA LYS A 87 -9.31 2.78 -11.01
C LYS A 87 -8.98 2.36 -12.44
N ASP A 88 -7.71 2.10 -12.72
CA ASP A 88 -7.27 1.64 -14.03
C ASP A 88 -7.84 0.25 -14.34
N ILE A 89 -7.86 -0.67 -13.37
CA ILE A 89 -8.48 -2.00 -13.51
C ILE A 89 -10.00 -1.90 -13.71
N GLU A 90 -10.70 -1.08 -12.93
CA GLU A 90 -12.15 -0.87 -13.09
C GLU A 90 -12.48 -0.40 -14.52
N LYS A 91 -11.68 0.52 -15.06
CA LYS A 91 -11.84 1.03 -16.42
C LYS A 91 -11.61 -0.06 -17.47
N GLN A 92 -10.58 -0.90 -17.29
CA GLN A 92 -10.29 -2.01 -18.20
C GLN A 92 -11.44 -3.03 -18.22
N ASN A 93 -11.97 -3.43 -17.06
CA ASN A 93 -13.09 -4.37 -16.98
C ASN A 93 -14.36 -3.84 -17.66
N LYS A 94 -14.64 -2.54 -17.53
CA LYS A 94 -15.78 -1.90 -18.20
C LYS A 94 -15.66 -1.94 -19.73
N ILE A 95 -14.45 -1.75 -20.26
CA ILE A 95 -14.19 -1.84 -21.71
C ILE A 95 -14.46 -3.26 -22.22
N ILE A 96 -14.08 -4.30 -21.47
CA ILE A 96 -14.25 -5.70 -21.87
C ILE A 96 -15.73 -6.11 -21.92
N THR A 97 -16.58 -5.57 -21.05
CA THR A 97 -18.02 -5.93 -20.97
C THR A 97 -18.86 -5.28 -22.08
N GLN A 98 -18.30 -4.33 -22.85
CA GLN A 98 -19.02 -3.58 -23.89
C GLN A 98 -18.89 -4.20 -25.30
N TYR A 99 -18.18 -5.32 -25.45
CA TYR A 99 -18.10 -6.11 -26.69
C TYR A 99 -18.91 -7.40 -26.57
#